data_AF-Q9RWC3-F1
#
_entry.id   AF-Q9RWC3-F1
#
_cell.length_a   1.000
_cell.length_b   1.000
_cell.length_c   1.000
_cell.angle_alpha   90.00
_cell.angle_beta   90.00
_cell.angle_gamma   90.00
#
_symmetry.space_group_name_H-M   'P 1'
#
loop_
_entity.id
_entity.type
_entity.pdbx_description
1 polymer ?
#
loop_
_entity_poly.entity_id
_entity_poly.type
_entity_poly.pdbx_seq_one_letter_code
_entity_poly.pdbx_strand_id
1 'polypeptide(L)' 'MALTRQNTEMSRAFVKEDGGERWTPPAKAADYRVVFETLDGPETVYEADDLLGALRWAAARPGAGFEVRGRDGRLLAVS' A
#
# COMPACT_ATOMS: atom_id res chain seq x y z
N MET A 1 -9.94 -48.44 19.35
CA MET A 1 -8.93 -48.81 18.33
C MET A 1 -9.08 -47.87 17.14
N ALA A 2 -7.93 -47.43 16.62
CA ALA A 2 -7.68 -46.77 15.32
C ALA A 2 -8.22 -45.34 15.07
N LEU A 3 -7.29 -44.40 15.28
CA LEU A 3 -7.04 -43.11 14.60
C LEU A 3 -7.59 -43.02 13.16
N THR A 4 -8.14 -41.86 12.80
CA THR A 4 -7.71 -41.11 11.60
C THR A 4 -8.02 -39.63 11.82
N ARG A 5 -6.96 -38.83 11.98
CA ARG A 5 -7.04 -37.36 11.87
C ARG A 5 -7.45 -37.04 10.43
N GLN A 6 -8.50 -36.26 10.24
CA GLN A 6 -8.68 -35.50 9.00
C GLN A 6 -8.33 -34.05 9.30
N ASN A 7 -7.19 -33.62 8.77
CA ASN A 7 -6.77 -32.24 8.69
C ASN A 7 -6.72 -31.87 7.21
N THR A 8 -7.68 -31.06 6.77
CA THR A 8 -7.64 -30.22 5.54
C THR A 8 -8.67 -29.12 5.80
N GLU A 9 -8.29 -27.97 6.36
CA GLU A 9 -7.83 -26.79 5.62
C GLU A 9 -8.69 -26.50 4.38
N MET A 10 -9.57 -25.51 4.49
CA MET A 10 -9.86 -24.54 3.43
C MET A 10 -10.41 -23.26 4.09
N SER A 11 -9.51 -22.28 4.22
CA SER A 11 -9.79 -20.92 4.65
C SER A 11 -11.01 -20.35 3.90
N ARG A 12 -11.93 -19.73 4.64
CA ARG A 12 -12.99 -18.92 4.06
C ARG A 12 -12.33 -17.78 3.29
N ALA A 13 -12.32 -17.86 1.97
CA ALA A 13 -11.90 -16.76 1.12
C ALA A 13 -12.87 -15.59 1.36
N PHE A 14 -12.36 -14.52 1.97
CA PHE A 14 -13.05 -13.25 1.97
C PHE A 14 -12.99 -12.73 0.54
N VAL A 15 -14.10 -12.88 -0.18
CA VAL A 15 -14.31 -12.18 -1.45
C VAL A 15 -14.40 -10.70 -1.12
N LYS A 16 -13.33 -9.95 -1.41
CA LYS A 16 -13.39 -8.50 -1.50
C LYS A 16 -14.00 -8.22 -2.87
N GLU A 17 -15.25 -7.78 -2.90
CA GLU A 17 -15.86 -7.23 -4.12
C GLU A 17 -14.93 -6.14 -4.66
N ASP A 18 -14.47 -6.33 -5.90
CA ASP A 18 -13.77 -5.33 -6.71
C ASP A 18 -14.74 -4.19 -7.06
N GLY A 19 -15.09 -3.39 -6.06
CA GLY A 19 -15.89 -2.17 -6.18
C GLY A 19 -15.04 -0.90 -6.10
N GLY A 20 -13.76 -0.98 -6.44
CA GLY A 20 -12.87 0.18 -6.50
C GLY A 20 -12.58 0.51 -7.95
N GLU A 21 -13.15 1.60 -8.47
CA GLU A 21 -12.66 2.18 -9.71
C GLU A 21 -11.13 2.28 -9.65
N ARG A 22 -10.46 1.74 -10.68
CA ARG A 22 -9.01 1.80 -10.79
C ARG A 22 -8.60 3.27 -10.72
N TRP A 23 -7.95 3.65 -9.62
CA TRP A 23 -7.50 5.02 -9.45
C TRP A 23 -6.67 5.43 -10.65
N THR A 24 -7.11 6.50 -11.34
CA THR A 24 -6.43 7.01 -12.53
C THR A 24 -5.60 8.22 -12.10
N PRO A 25 -4.26 8.14 -12.19
CA PRO A 25 -3.41 9.22 -11.72
C PRO A 25 -3.57 10.49 -12.58
N PRO A 26 -3.52 11.70 -11.99
CA PRO A 26 -3.60 12.95 -12.73
C PRO A 26 -2.42 13.14 -13.71
N ALA A 27 -2.67 13.83 -14.82
CA ALA A 27 -1.73 13.96 -15.96
C ALA A 27 -0.44 14.76 -15.67
N LYS A 28 -0.34 15.41 -14.51
CA LYS A 28 0.89 16.07 -14.06
C LYS A 28 1.60 15.14 -13.07
N ALA A 29 2.85 14.79 -13.37
CA ALA A 29 3.67 14.00 -12.45
C ALA A 29 3.83 14.77 -11.13
N ALA A 30 3.38 14.17 -10.03
CA ALA A 30 3.53 14.74 -8.70
C ALA A 30 5.01 14.81 -8.29
N ASP A 31 5.36 15.82 -7.49
CA ASP A 31 6.73 16.00 -7.00
C ASP A 31 7.10 15.02 -5.88
N TYR A 32 6.09 14.48 -5.19
CA TYR A 32 6.24 13.51 -4.10
C TYR A 32 5.24 12.36 -4.22
N ARG A 33 5.70 11.16 -3.88
CA ARG A 33 4.90 9.93 -3.87
C ARG A 33 5.03 9.25 -2.52
N VAL A 34 3.95 8.72 -2.00
CA VAL A 34 3.96 7.79 -0.86
C VAL A 34 3.80 6.39 -1.42
N VAL A 35 4.77 5.54 -1.10
CA VAL A 35 4.87 4.16 -1.56
C VAL A 35 4.65 3.22 -0.39
N PHE A 36 3.97 2.11 -0.65
CA PHE A 36 3.80 1.03 0.29
C PHE A 36 4.34 -0.26 -0.34
N GLU A 37 5.16 -1.00 0.41
CA GLU A 37 5.69 -2.28 -0.03
C GLU A 37 4.62 -3.37 0.12
N THR A 38 4.13 -3.89 -1.00
CA THR A 38 3.20 -5.02 -1.06
C THR A 38 3.92 -6.31 -1.42
N LEU A 39 3.23 -7.45 -1.35
CA LEU A 39 3.78 -8.73 -1.81
C LEU A 39 4.07 -8.74 -3.32
N ASP A 40 3.34 -7.92 -4.09
CA ASP A 40 3.51 -7.78 -5.55
C ASP A 40 4.53 -6.69 -5.92
N GLY A 41 5.09 -6.00 -4.92
CA GLY A 41 6.08 -4.94 -5.06
C GLY A 41 5.60 -3.57 -4.55
N PRO A 42 6.41 -2.51 -4.78
CA PRO A 42 6.10 -1.16 -4.32
C PRO A 42 4.91 -0.57 -5.08
N GLU A 43 3.89 -0.15 -4.35
CA GLU A 43 2.70 0.51 -4.89
C GLU A 43 2.65 1.98 -4.46
N THR A 44 2.37 2.90 -5.39
CA THR A 44 2.10 4.30 -5.04
C THR A 44 0.67 4.45 -4.56
N VAL A 45 0.52 4.81 -3.28
CA VAL A 45 -0.79 4.90 -2.61
C VAL A 45 -1.26 6.35 -2.43
N TYR A 46 -0.36 7.32 -2.59
CA TYR A 46 -0.66 8.73 -2.54
C TYR A 46 0.37 9.55 -3.32
N GLU A 47 -0.07 10.65 -3.91
CA GLU A 47 0.77 11.59 -4.64
C GLU A 47 0.47 13.02 -4.16
N ALA A 48 1.51 13.82 -4.02
CA ALA A 48 1.40 15.22 -3.61
C ALA A 48 2.43 16.09 -4.31
N ASP A 49 2.07 17.33 -4.59
CA ASP A 49 3.00 18.36 -5.08
C ASP A 49 3.77 19.02 -3.91
N ASP A 50 3.42 18.71 -2.66
CA ASP A 50 4.05 19.25 -1.46
C ASP A 50 4.54 18.15 -0.50
N LEU A 51 5.79 18.29 -0.04
CA LEU A 51 6.42 17.28 0.84
C LEU A 51 5.70 17.14 2.17
N LEU A 52 5.22 18.25 2.73
CA LEU A 52 4.59 18.26 4.03
C LEU A 52 3.25 17.51 4.02
N GLY A 53 2.48 17.64 2.95
CA GLY A 53 1.25 16.91 2.68
C GLY A 53 1.51 15.41 2.56
N ALA A 54 2.54 15.00 1.82
CA ALA A 54 2.95 13.61 1.73
C ALA A 54 3.33 13.02 3.10
N LEU A 55 4.14 13.76 3.89
CA LEU A 55 4.55 13.32 5.23
C LEU A 55 3.39 13.24 6.20
N ARG A 56 2.48 14.23 6.21
CA ARG A 56 1.29 14.22 7.06
C ARG A 56 0.36 13.08 6.70
N TRP A 57 0.23 12.78 5.41
CA TRP A 57 -0.56 11.66 4.93
C TRP A 57 0.01 10.34 5.44
N ALA A 58 1.33 10.13 5.32
CA ALA A 58 1.98 8.91 5.81
C ALA A 58 1.82 8.76 7.33
N ALA A 59 2.14 9.82 8.09
CA ALA A 59 2.11 9.81 9.55
C ALA A 59 0.70 9.64 10.15
N ALA A 60 -0.36 9.98 9.41
CA ALA A 60 -1.73 9.81 9.88
C ALA A 60 -2.18 8.33 9.97
N ARG A 61 -1.36 7.39 9.46
CA ARG A 61 -1.68 5.96 9.36
C ARG A 61 -0.66 5.15 10.17
N PRO A 62 -0.84 5.02 11.50
CA PRO A 62 0.11 4.34 12.35
C PRO A 62 0.22 2.85 12.01
N GLY A 63 1.45 2.34 11.97
CA GLY A 63 1.75 0.91 11.83
C GLY A 63 1.91 0.41 10.39
N ALA A 64 1.78 1.27 9.40
CA ALA A 64 2.04 0.92 8.00
C ALA A 64 3.36 1.56 7.54
N GLY A 65 4.30 0.72 7.09
CA GLY A 65 5.64 1.11 6.65
C GLY A 65 5.60 1.86 5.33
N PHE A 66 5.26 3.14 5.38
CA PHE A 66 5.17 3.98 4.19
C PHE A 66 6.51 4.65 3.89
N GLU A 67 6.85 4.69 2.61
CA GLU A 67 8.00 5.42 2.11
C GLU A 67 7.55 6.69 1.40
N VAL A 68 8.09 7.84 1.79
CA VAL A 68 7.93 9.08 1.02
C VAL A 68 9.11 9.21 0.07
N ARG A 69 8.83 9.23 -1.23
CA ARG A 69 9.82 9.36 -2.30
C ARG A 69 9.64 10.66 -3.07
N GLY A 70 10.75 11.24 -3.49
CA GLY A 70 10.75 12.37 -4.44
C GLY A 70 10.45 11.91 -5.86
N ARG A 71 10.25 12.88 -6.76
CA ARG A 71 10.00 12.67 -8.19
C ARG A 71 11.07 11.83 -8.90
N ASP A 72 12.32 11.93 -8.45
CA ASP A 72 13.47 11.16 -8.93
C ASP A 72 13.51 9.72 -8.37
N GLY A 73 12.52 9.35 -7.54
CA GLY A 73 12.46 8.06 -6.86
C GLY A 73 13.31 7.98 -5.60
N ARG A 74 13.98 9.07 -5.18
CA ARG A 74 14.81 9.09 -3.98
C ARG A 74 13.95 8.95 -2.72
N LEU A 75 14.33 8.05 -1.83
CA LEU A 75 13.72 7.93 -0.50
C LEU A 75 14.03 9.16 0.35
N LEU A 76 12.99 9.81 0.86
CA LEU A 76 13.09 11.02 1.69
C LEU A 76 12.74 10.73 3.16
N ALA A 77 11.78 9.84 3.42
CA ALA A 77 11.36 9.48 4.77
C ALA A 77 10.68 8.11 4.81
N VAL A 78 10.63 7.54 6.02
CA VAL A 78 9.84 6.34 6.38
C VAL A 78 8.94 6.65 7.57
N SER A 79 7.75 6.04 7.60
CA SER A 79 6.71 6.22 8.63
C SER A 79 6.18 4.88 9.13
#